data_AF-A0AAE8QSK8-F1
#
_entry.id   AF-A0AAE8QSK8-F1
#
_cell.length_a   1.000
_cell.length_b   1.000
_cell.length_c   1.000
_cell.angle_alpha   90.00
_cell.angle_beta   90.00
_cell.angle_gamma   90.00
#
_symmetry.space_group_name_H-M   'P 1'
#
loop_
_entity.id
_entity.type
_entity.pdbx_description
1 polymer ?
#
loop_
_entity_poly.entity_id
_entity_poly.type
_entity_poly.pdbx_seq_one_letter_code
_entity_poly.pdbx_strand_id
1 'polypeptide(L)' 'MKITEGYGKVMIDDFEFYGEIKQDKCSKCKYNLVYYDDFDSYFCPNCNSWTESKCSDPTCKYCSNRPETPLTRK' A
#
# COMPACT_ATOMS: atom_id res chain seq x y z
N MET A 1 -6.13 14.27 1.88
CA MET A 1 -5.15 13.21 2.13
C MET A 1 -3.86 13.84 2.57
N LYS A 2 -3.44 13.56 3.80
CA LYS A 2 -2.13 13.92 4.31
C LYS A 2 -1.30 12.64 4.40
N ILE A 3 -0.16 12.62 3.73
CA ILE A 3 0.79 11.51 3.78
C ILE A 3 2.10 11.98 4.40
N THR A 4 2.61 11.23 5.36
CA THR A 4 3.91 11.48 5.98
C THR A 4 4.64 10.17 6.21
N GLU A 5 5.96 10.20 6.12
CA GLU A 5 6.83 9.06 6.40
C GLU A 5 7.81 9.42 7.53
N GLY A 6 8.10 8.46 8.41
CA GLY A 6 9.14 8.58 9.42
C GLY A 6 9.33 7.28 10.19
N TYR A 7 10.57 6.98 10.60
CA TYR A 7 10.92 5.78 11.39
C TYR A 7 10.44 4.45 10.78
N GLY A 8 10.48 4.34 9.44
CA GLY A 8 10.03 3.14 8.70
C GLY A 8 8.51 2.96 8.66
N LYS A 9 7.75 4.01 9.04
CA LYS A 9 6.28 4.00 9.00
C LYS A 9 5.76 5.08 8.06
N VAL A 10 4.61 4.78 7.46
CA VAL A 10 3.82 5.71 6.66
C VAL A 10 2.50 5.96 7.37
N MET A 11 2.15 7.24 7.46
CA MET A 11 0.86 7.72 7.95
C MET A 11 0.06 8.28 6.78
N ILE A 12 -1.15 7.77 6.55
CA ILE A 12 -2.09 8.30 5.55
C ILE A 12 -3.42 8.57 6.22
N ASP A 13 -3.74 9.83 6.45
CA ASP A 13 -4.89 10.24 7.26
C ASP A 13 -4.92 9.48 8.62
N ASP A 14 -5.84 8.53 8.82
CA ASP A 14 -5.97 7.74 10.06
C ASP A 14 -5.26 6.35 9.99
N PHE A 15 -4.57 6.04 8.88
CA PHE A 15 -3.88 4.77 8.68
C PHE A 15 -2.39 4.91 9.05
N GLU A 16 -1.92 4.06 9.97
CA GLU A 16 -0.51 3.89 10.32
C GLU A 16 -0.08 2.47 9.94
N PHE A 17 1.03 2.34 9.22
CA PHE A 17 1.62 1.05 8.88
C PHE A 17 3.13 1.16 8.59
N TYR A 18 3.83 0.03 8.64
CA TYR A 18 5.23 -0.06 8.20
C TYR A 18 5.30 -0.03 6.67
N GLY A 19 6.22 0.77 6.14
CA GLY A 19 6.29 1.02 4.71
C GLY A 19 7.17 2.19 4.32
N GLU A 20 7.14 2.53 3.03
CA GLU A 20 7.94 3.61 2.46
C GLU A 20 7.20 4.28 1.28
N ILE A 21 7.28 5.60 1.18
CA ILE A 21 6.86 6.39 0.02
C ILE A 21 7.93 6.27 -1.06
N LYS A 22 7.57 5.69 -2.21
CA LYS A 22 8.49 5.49 -3.33
C LYS A 22 8.45 6.67 -4.30
N GLN A 23 9.54 6.84 -5.06
CA GLN A 23 9.59 7.81 -6.16
C GLN A 23 8.80 7.36 -7.38
N ASP A 24 8.55 6.05 -7.51
CA ASP A 24 7.68 5.46 -8.55
C ASP A 24 6.27 6.05 -8.48
N LYS A 25 5.67 6.26 -9.65
CA LYS A 25 4.38 6.94 -9.77
C LYS A 25 3.30 6.02 -10.29
N CYS A 26 2.10 6.17 -9.75
CA CYS A 26 0.91 5.51 -10.26
C CYS A 26 0.71 5.84 -11.75
N SER A 27 0.51 4.81 -12.57
CA SER A 27 0.30 4.98 -14.01
C SER A 27 -0.95 5.82 -14.32
N LYS A 28 -1.99 5.74 -13.48
CA LYS A 28 -3.29 6.41 -13.64
C LYS A 28 -3.30 7.87 -13.19
N CYS A 29 -2.87 8.15 -11.96
CA CYS A 29 -3.01 9.50 -11.36
C CYS A 29 -1.68 10.21 -11.06
N LYS A 30 -0.53 9.57 -11.37
CA LYS A 30 0.82 10.11 -11.19
C LYS A 30 1.23 10.45 -9.74
N TYR A 31 0.45 10.05 -8.74
CA TYR A 31 0.87 10.09 -7.33
C TYR A 31 2.00 9.11 -7.06
N ASN A 32 2.87 9.44 -6.10
CA ASN A 32 3.87 8.52 -5.58
C ASN A 32 3.20 7.24 -5.05
N LEU A 33 3.81 6.11 -5.36
CA LEU A 33 3.42 4.81 -4.82
C LEU A 33 3.92 4.68 -3.38
N VAL A 34 3.26 3.81 -2.63
CA VAL A 34 3.62 3.48 -1.25
C VAL A 34 3.83 1.97 -1.17
N TYR A 35 4.97 1.57 -0.61
CA TYR A 35 5.23 0.19 -0.22
C TYR A 35 4.58 -0.09 1.14
N TYR A 36 3.95 -1.25 1.29
CA TYR A 36 3.28 -1.69 2.51
C TYR A 36 3.89 -3.04 2.94
N ASP A 37 4.67 -3.03 4.02
CA ASP A 37 5.45 -4.17 4.51
C ASP A 37 4.58 -5.41 4.80
N ASP A 38 3.42 -5.24 5.45
CA ASP A 38 2.54 -6.35 5.84
C ASP A 38 2.07 -7.19 4.64
N PHE A 39 2.01 -6.57 3.46
CA PHE A 39 1.49 -7.17 2.24
C PHE A 39 2.53 -7.36 1.15
N ASP A 40 3.78 -6.97 1.44
CA ASP A 40 4.93 -6.99 0.54
C ASP A 40 4.56 -6.50 -0.86
N SER A 41 3.91 -5.33 -0.92
CA SER A 41 3.30 -4.84 -2.16
C SER A 41 3.18 -3.33 -2.20
N TYR A 42 3.11 -2.80 -3.42
CA TYR A 42 2.94 -1.37 -3.66
C TYR A 42 1.48 -1.03 -3.94
N PHE A 43 1.08 0.17 -3.53
CA PHE A 43 -0.24 0.72 -3.85
C PHE A 43 -0.20 2.21 -4.13
N CYS A 44 -1.23 2.68 -4.82
CA CYS A 44 -1.46 4.11 -4.98
C CYS A 44 -2.40 4.59 -3.87
N PRO A 45 -1.97 5.50 -2.97
CA PRO A 45 -2.82 5.99 -1.90
C PRO A 45 -3.96 6.89 -2.41
N ASN A 46 -3.79 7.51 -3.57
CA ASN A 46 -4.83 8.34 -4.19
C ASN A 46 -5.90 7.54 -4.94
N CYS A 47 -5.53 6.46 -5.64
CA CYS A 47 -6.49 5.56 -6.26
C CYS A 47 -7.05 4.51 -5.28
N ASN A 48 -6.44 4.38 -4.10
CA ASN A 48 -6.69 3.30 -3.14
C ASN A 48 -6.67 1.91 -3.80
N SER A 49 -5.63 1.63 -4.58
CA SER A 49 -5.52 0.38 -5.35
C SER A 49 -4.10 -0.17 -5.33
N TRP A 50 -3.97 -1.48 -5.14
CA TRP A 50 -2.72 -2.22 -5.35
C TRP A 50 -2.20 -2.05 -6.78
N THR A 51 -0.89 -2.08 -6.97
CA THR A 51 -0.28 -2.07 -8.30
C THR A 51 -0.18 -3.46 -8.92
N GLU A 52 -0.29 -4.50 -8.10
CA GLU A 52 -0.15 -5.90 -8.49
C GLU A 52 -1.30 -6.76 -7.93
N SER A 53 -1.60 -7.86 -8.63
CA SER A 53 -2.55 -8.87 -8.18
C SER A 53 -1.94 -9.74 -7.06
N LYS A 54 -2.78 -10.48 -6.34
CA LYS A 54 -2.27 -11.51 -5.42
C LYS A 54 -1.55 -12.59 -6.23
N CYS A 55 -0.57 -13.27 -5.63
CA CYS A 55 0.02 -14.45 -6.25
C CYS A 55 -0.99 -15.62 -6.27
N SER A 56 -0.68 -16.66 -7.05
CA SER A 56 -1.50 -17.87 -7.13
C SER A 56 -1.32 -18.82 -5.94
N ASP A 57 -0.39 -18.56 -5.04
CA ASP A 57 -0.14 -19.39 -3.85
C ASP A 57 -1.14 -19.03 -2.73
N PRO A 58 -2.07 -19.93 -2.39
CA PRO A 58 -3.06 -19.68 -1.34
C PRO A 58 -2.43 -19.64 0.07
N THR A 59 -1.21 -20.12 0.24
CA THR A 59 -0.49 -20.16 1.53
C THR A 59 0.46 -18.97 1.74
N CYS A 60 0.56 -18.07 0.76
CA CYS A 60 1.40 -16.89 0.85
C CYS A 60 0.96 -15.98 2.00
N LYS A 61 1.84 -15.80 2.99
CA LYS A 61 1.58 -15.01 4.20
C LYS A 61 1.22 -13.54 3.92
N TYR A 62 1.73 -12.99 2.82
CA TYR A 62 1.48 -11.60 2.42
C TYR A 62 0.15 -11.44 1.66
N CYS A 63 -0.20 -12.41 0.81
CA CYS A 63 -1.40 -12.32 -0.04
C CYS A 63 -2.67 -12.83 0.63
N SER A 64 -2.56 -13.81 1.53
CA SER A 64 -3.70 -14.47 2.20
C SER A 64 -4.63 -13.47 2.90
N ASN A 65 -4.06 -12.53 3.66
CA ASN A 65 -4.82 -11.52 4.39
C ASN A 65 -4.87 -10.14 3.70
N ARG A 66 -4.33 -10.01 2.49
CA ARG A 66 -4.32 -8.71 1.78
C ARG A 66 -5.75 -8.29 1.41
N PRO A 67 -6.23 -7.12 1.85
CA PRO A 67 -7.58 -6.65 1.54
C PRO A 67 -7.70 -6.32 0.04
N GLU A 68 -8.92 -6.23 -0.47
CA GLU A 68 -9.17 -5.81 -1.86
C GLU A 68 -8.65 -4.40 -2.14
N THR A 69 -8.81 -3.48 -1.17
CA THR A 69 -8.25 -2.13 -1.21
C THR A 69 -7.31 -1.86 -0.03
N PRO A 70 -6.15 -1.20 -0.24
CA PRO A 70 -5.14 -0.97 0.79
C PRO A 70 -5.64 -0.18 2.02
N LEU A 71 -6.45 0.87 1.80
CA LEU A 71 -6.95 1.77 2.83
C LEU A 71 -8.42 1.47 3.14
N THR A 72 -8.71 0.23 3.53
CA THR A 72 -10.08 -0.17 3.92
C THR A 72 -10.33 0.26 5.36
N ARG A 73 -11.29 1.17 5.59
CA ARG A 73 -11.73 1.53 6.94
C ARG A 73 -12.48 0.31 7.53
N LYS A 74 -12.05 -0.14 8.70
CA LYS A 74 -12.84 -1.10 9.50
C LYS A 74 -14.05 -0.43 10.12
#